data_AF-A0A1E7WCY7-F1
#
_entry.id   AF-A0A1E7WCY7-F1
#
_cell.length_a   1.000
_cell.length_b   1.000
_cell.length_c   1.000
_cell.angle_alpha   90.00
_cell.angle_beta   90.00
_cell.angle_gamma   90.00
#
_symmetry.space_group_name_H-M   'P 1'
#
loop_
_entity.id
_entity.type
_entity.pdbx_description
1 polymer ?
#
loop_
_entity_poly.entity_id
_entity_poly.type
_entity_poly.pdbx_seq_one_letter_code
_entity_poly.pdbx_strand_id
1 'polypeptide(L)' 'MAKFRVTVKYGNPGEYKNNSQDVNVEAGSEAIAIELAVNKFKNSNASYRNKEVDVVRIKEI' A
#
# COMPACT_ATOMS: atom_id res chain seq x y z
N MET A 1 17.55 4.38 -7.46
CA MET A 1 16.29 3.89 -6.87
C MET A 1 15.25 3.90 -7.97
N ALA A 2 14.45 2.85 -8.09
CA ALA A 2 13.36 2.80 -9.05
C ALA A 2 12.07 3.34 -8.40
N LYS A 3 11.18 3.91 -9.20
CA LYS A 3 9.87 4.35 -8.73
C LYS A 3 8.90 3.20 -8.90
N PHE A 4 8.11 2.95 -7.87
CA PHE A 4 7.10 1.91 -7.85
C PHE A 4 5.74 2.51 -7.57
N ARG A 5 4.74 2.06 -8.32
CA ARG A 5 3.32 2.27 -8.03
C ARG A 5 2.78 0.99 -7.39
N VAL A 6 2.39 1.10 -6.13
CA VAL A 6 1.85 -0.01 -5.33
C VAL A 6 0.36 0.22 -5.10
N THR A 7 -0.48 -0.71 -5.52
CA THR A 7 -1.93 -0.66 -5.29
C THR A 7 -2.26 -1.39 -3.99
N VAL A 8 -2.68 -0.63 -2.98
CA VAL A 8 -3.09 -1.11 -1.67
C VAL A 8 -4.62 -1.22 -1.64
N LYS A 9 -5.16 -2.41 -1.36
CA LYS A 9 -6.57 -2.62 -1.04
C LYS A 9 -6.81 -2.51 0.47
N TYR A 10 -7.89 -1.83 0.82
CA TYR A 10 -8.28 -1.59 2.21
C TYR A 10 -9.81 -1.62 2.37
N GLY A 11 -10.26 -1.87 3.59
CA GLY A 11 -11.67 -2.01 3.93
C GLY A 11 -11.86 -2.22 5.43
N ASN A 12 -13.11 -2.27 5.86
CA ASN A 12 -13.41 -2.51 7.26
C ASN A 12 -12.92 -3.90 7.71
N PRO A 13 -12.41 -4.03 8.95
CA PRO A 13 -12.02 -5.33 9.49
C PRO A 13 -13.20 -6.31 9.43
N GLY A 14 -12.98 -7.51 8.89
CA GLY A 14 -14.03 -8.52 8.73
C GLY A 14 -14.95 -8.32 7.52
N GLU A 15 -14.79 -7.24 6.75
CA GLU A 15 -15.51 -7.00 5.50
C GLU A 15 -14.59 -7.11 4.27
N TYR A 16 -15.18 -7.38 3.11
CA TYR A 16 -14.43 -7.43 1.86
C TYR A 16 -13.84 -6.04 1.53
N LYS A 17 -12.55 -6.01 1.21
CA LYS A 17 -11.79 -4.79 0.91
C LYS A 17 -12.15 -4.26 -0.48
N ASN A 18 -13.21 -3.45 -0.54
CA ASN A 18 -13.72 -2.84 -1.77
C ASN A 18 -12.94 -1.59 -2.22
N ASN A 19 -12.15 -0.98 -1.33
CA ASN A 19 -11.40 0.22 -1.66
C ASN A 19 -9.97 -0.12 -2.04
N SER A 20 -9.41 0.67 -2.96
CA SER A 20 -8.02 0.59 -3.37
C SER A 20 -7.41 1.97 -3.54
N GLN A 21 -6.14 2.12 -3.16
CA GLN A 21 -5.37 3.34 -3.36
C GLN A 21 -4.02 2.99 -3.96
N ASP A 22 -3.61 3.76 -4.95
CA ASP A 22 -2.26 3.69 -5.50
C ASP A 22 -1.31 4.58 -4.69
N VAL A 23 -0.18 4.00 -4.31
CA VAL A 23 0.86 4.67 -3.52
C VAL A 23 2.16 4.61 -4.31
N ASN A 24 2.69 5.79 -4.62
CA ASN A 24 3.98 5.92 -5.29
C ASN A 24 5.10 6.03 -4.26
N VAL A 25 6.12 5.19 -4.43
CA VAL A 25 7.31 5.11 -3.56
C VAL A 25 8.57 4.89 -4.38
N GLU A 26 9.70 5.33 -3.85
CA GLU A 26 11.02 5.09 -4.42
C GLU A 26 11.72 4.01 -3.58
N ALA A 27 12.16 2.94 -4.21
CA ALA A 27 12.76 1.80 -3.53
C ALA A 27 13.89 1.16 -4.34
N GLY A 28 14.73 0.37 -3.66
CA GLY A 28 15.76 -0.46 -4.29
C GLY A 28 15.25 -1.82 -4.77
N SER A 29 14.07 -2.24 -4.31
CA SER A 29 13.45 -3.51 -4.67
C SER A 29 11.94 -3.47 -4.45
N GLU A 30 11.21 -4.42 -5.05
CA GLU A 30 9.77 -4.55 -4.89
C GLU A 30 9.35 -4.79 -3.42
N ALA A 31 10.11 -5.61 -2.68
CA ALA A 31 9.83 -5.88 -1.27
C ALA A 31 9.88 -4.60 -0.42
N ILE A 32 10.90 -3.77 -0.63
CA ILE A 32 11.04 -2.48 0.06
C ILE A 32 9.93 -1.52 -0.38
N ALA A 33 9.56 -1.51 -1.67
CA ALA A 33 8.46 -0.70 -2.17
C ALA A 33 7.12 -1.06 -1.50
N ILE A 34 6.86 -2.35 -1.28
CA ILE A 34 5.65 -2.82 -0.58
C ILE A 34 5.60 -2.28 0.85
N GLU A 35 6.67 -2.45 1.64
CA GLU A 35 6.72 -1.95 3.01
C GLU A 35 6.55 -0.43 3.07
N LEU A 36 7.27 0.30 2.22
CA LEU A 36 7.18 1.76 2.16
C LEU A 36 5.78 2.23 1.76
N ALA A 37 5.15 1.57 0.80
CA ALA A 37 3.82 1.91 0.33
C ALA A 37 2.75 1.66 1.40
N VAL A 38 2.82 0.52 2.09
CA VAL A 38 1.92 0.19 3.20
C VAL A 38 2.10 1.18 4.35
N ASN A 39 3.34 1.48 4.74
CA ASN A 39 3.61 2.45 5.80
C ASN A 39 3.13 3.86 5.43
N LYS A 40 3.37 4.30 4.19
CA LYS A 40 2.89 5.58 3.69
C LYS A 40 1.36 5.65 3.68
N PHE A 41 0.70 4.60 3.20
CA PHE A 41 -0.75 4.48 3.25
C PHE A 41 -1.29 4.58 4.68
N LYS A 42 -0.74 3.82 5.62
CA LYS A 42 -1.15 3.80 7.03
C LYS A 42 -0.90 5.12 7.75
N ASN A 43 0.18 5.82 7.40
CA ASN A 43 0.46 7.15 7.93
C ASN A 43 -0.49 8.21 7.37
N SER A 44 -0.88 8.10 6.09
CA SER A 44 -1.86 9.00 5.47
C SER A 44 -3.31 8.70 5.87
N ASN A 45 -3.60 7.46 6.29
CA ASN A 45 -4.93 7.01 6.69
C ASN A 45 -4.93 6.50 8.14
N ALA A 46 -5.06 7.42 9.10
CA ALA A 46 -5.04 7.10 10.53
C ALA A 46 -6.05 6.00 10.93
N SER A 47 -7.22 5.96 10.30
CA SER A 47 -8.26 4.93 10.51
C SER A 47 -7.80 3.51 10.19
N TYR A 48 -6.69 3.36 9.44
CA TYR A 48 -6.13 2.10 8.98
C TYR A 48 -4.73 1.82 9.51
N ARG A 49 -4.21 2.66 10.41
CA ARG A 49 -2.87 2.50 11.00
C ARG A 49 -2.66 1.11 11.62
N ASN A 50 -3.68 0.60 12.31
CA ASN A 50 -3.68 -0.71 12.96
C ASN A 50 -4.57 -1.75 12.23
N LYS A 51 -5.03 -1.45 11.01
CA LYS A 51 -5.87 -2.38 10.24
C LYS A 51 -5.05 -3.14 9.20
N GLU A 52 -5.56 -4.30 8.82
CA GLU A 52 -5.00 -5.09 7.73
C GLU A 52 -5.31 -4.44 6.37
N VAL A 53 -4.29 -4.39 5.53
CA VAL A 53 -4.36 -3.91 4.14
C VAL A 53 -3.66 -4.93 3.27
N ASP A 54 -4.14 -5.11 2.05
CA ASP A 54 -3.53 -6.03 1.08
C ASP A 54 -2.83 -5.24 -0.01
N VAL A 55 -1.70 -5.75 -0.48
CA VAL A 55 -1.08 -5.25 -1.71
C VAL A 55 -1.47 -6.17 -2.85
N VAL A 56 -2.20 -5.64 -3.83
CA VAL A 56 -2.73 -6.43 -4.95
C VAL A 56 -1.98 -6.21 -6.26
N ARG A 57 -1.15 -5.17 -6.32
CA ARG A 57 -0.37 -4.85 -7.51
C ARG A 57 0.85 -4.04 -7.16
N ILE A 58 1.96 -4.36 -7.80
CA ILE A 58 3.15 -3.54 -7.85
C ILE A 58 3.58 -3.37 -9.30
N LYS A 59 4.03 -2.17 -9.65
CA LYS A 59 4.60 -1.86 -10.97
C LYS A 59 5.74 -0.89 -10.79
N GLU A 60 6.85 -1.15 -11.46
CA GLU A 60 7.88 -0.13 -11.69
C GLU A 60 7.36 0.90 -12.71
N ILE A 61 7.65 2.19 -12.46
CA ILE A 61 7.24 3.34 -13.28
C ILE A 61 8.38 4.34 -13.50
#